data_AF-A0A962TG16-F1
#
_entry.id   AF-A0A962TG16-F1
#
_cell.length_a   1.000
_cell.length_b   1.000
_cell.length_c   1.000
_cell.angle_alpha   90.00
_cell.angle_beta   90.00
_cell.angle_gamma   90.00
#
_symmetry.space_group_name_H-M   'P 1'
#
loop_
_entity.id
_entity.type
_entity.pdbx_description
1 polymer ?
#
loop_
_entity_poly.entity_id
_entity_poly.type
_entity_poly.pdbx_seq_one_letter_code
_entity_poly.pdbx_strand_id
1 'polypeptide(L)'
;CDDVIYGERHKKTLMLDVHARRDAIRYFLGEPWLASPLQPRLSSAVCRSLLLAMHLREEVEFSYAALPQPDLAPTFKLHRGVPLRTLPGSDSGYMAIWMEYGAVMHINLARVQGSVAFTDGTIGHYQSPCTDPTVVLTVNCPDLPAAARCADQFDGAVRNGLELRFTLPHSLAVMTADLLESWWRRTSGSPRQADRRLDLPSGQQIQLRIQNEGDA
;
A
#
# COMPACT_ATOMS: atom_id res chain seq x y z
N CYS A 1 -23.85 -5.37 -9.59
CA CYS A 1 -23.07 -5.63 -8.36
C CYS A 1 -23.22 -7.12 -8.09
N ASP A 2 -22.64 -7.99 -8.93
CA ASP A 2 -23.02 -9.41 -8.86
C ASP A 2 -21.84 -10.27 -9.30
N ASP A 3 -20.97 -10.63 -8.36
CA ASP A 3 -19.88 -11.61 -8.55
C ASP A 3 -19.61 -12.37 -7.23
N VAL A 4 -20.65 -12.68 -6.46
CA VAL A 4 -20.53 -13.50 -5.24
C VAL A 4 -20.90 -14.94 -5.58
N ILE A 5 -19.90 -15.78 -5.79
CA ILE A 5 -20.11 -17.24 -5.84
C ILE A 5 -19.98 -17.76 -4.40
N TYR A 6 -21.06 -18.32 -3.86
CA TYR A 6 -21.03 -18.96 -2.56
C TYR A 6 -20.28 -20.29 -2.67
N GLY A 7 -19.22 -20.48 -1.90
CA GLY A 7 -18.51 -21.75 -1.84
C GLY A 7 -19.35 -22.83 -1.15
N GLU A 8 -19.09 -24.10 -1.47
CA GLU A 8 -19.71 -25.22 -0.78
C GLU A 8 -19.31 -25.21 0.71
N ARG A 9 -20.32 -25.16 1.59
CA ARG A 9 -20.25 -25.05 3.07
C ARG A 9 -20.04 -23.64 3.63
N HIS A 10 -21.05 -22.77 3.52
CA HIS A 10 -21.27 -21.53 4.29
C HIS A 10 -20.11 -20.50 4.37
N LYS A 11 -18.95 -20.79 3.79
CA LYS A 11 -17.81 -19.90 3.64
C LYS A 11 -18.04 -19.04 2.42
N LYS A 12 -18.11 -17.73 2.64
CA LYS A 12 -18.14 -16.76 1.55
C LYS A 12 -16.76 -16.73 0.91
N THR A 13 -16.60 -17.44 -0.20
CA THR A 13 -15.37 -17.44 -1.00
C THR A 13 -15.63 -16.62 -2.24
N LEU A 14 -15.22 -15.34 -2.25
CA LEU A 14 -15.32 -14.51 -3.44
C LEU A 14 -14.28 -14.96 -4.46
N MET A 15 -14.74 -15.62 -5.52
CA MET A 15 -13.92 -16.05 -6.64
C MET A 15 -13.66 -14.90 -7.63
N LEU A 16 -12.52 -15.00 -8.32
CA LEU A 16 -12.10 -14.06 -9.36
C LEU A 16 -13.11 -14.03 -10.52
N ASP A 17 -13.87 -12.95 -10.66
CA ASP A 17 -14.39 -12.59 -11.99
C ASP A 17 -13.24 -11.94 -12.79
N VAL A 18 -12.80 -12.63 -13.83
CA VAL A 18 -11.77 -12.15 -14.78
C VAL A 18 -12.26 -10.94 -15.61
N HIS A 19 -13.57 -10.65 -15.57
CA HIS A 19 -14.19 -9.47 -16.15
C HIS A 19 -14.51 -8.38 -15.11
N ALA A 20 -14.14 -8.59 -13.84
CA ALA A 20 -14.39 -7.65 -12.76
C ALA A 20 -13.80 -6.29 -13.14
N ARG A 21 -14.70 -5.32 -13.32
CA ARG A 21 -14.38 -3.95 -13.69
C ARG A 21 -13.27 -3.41 -12.76
N ARG A 22 -12.44 -2.50 -13.26
CA ARG A 22 -11.35 -1.85 -12.51
C ARG A 22 -11.86 -0.91 -11.40
N ASP A 23 -13.07 -1.10 -10.89
CA ASP A 23 -13.73 -0.20 -9.93
C ASP A 23 -13.07 -0.21 -8.55
N ALA A 24 -12.78 -1.39 -7.99
CA ALA A 24 -12.06 -1.49 -6.72
C ALA A 24 -10.61 -1.07 -6.90
N ILE A 25 -9.99 -1.39 -8.03
CA ILE A 25 -8.65 -0.89 -8.37
C ILE A 25 -8.67 0.64 -8.46
N ARG A 26 -9.71 1.25 -9.04
CA ARG A 26 -9.89 2.71 -9.07
C ARG A 26 -10.11 3.28 -7.68
N TYR A 27 -10.85 2.59 -6.82
CA TYR A 27 -11.05 3.02 -5.43
C TYR A 27 -9.73 3.04 -4.65
N PHE A 28 -8.92 1.99 -4.81
CA PHE A 28 -7.59 1.92 -4.19
C PHE A 28 -6.65 2.93 -4.83
N LEU A 29 -6.49 2.88 -6.15
CA LEU A 29 -5.44 3.56 -6.89
C LEU A 29 -5.75 4.97 -7.37
N GLY A 30 -7.01 5.33 -7.55
CA GLY A 30 -7.40 6.53 -8.29
C GLY A 30 -7.16 6.41 -9.80
N GLU A 31 -7.78 7.30 -10.58
CA GLU A 31 -7.63 7.31 -12.04
C GLU A 31 -6.21 7.61 -12.55
N PRO A 32 -5.42 8.50 -11.92
CA PRO A 32 -4.06 8.77 -12.37
C PRO A 32 -3.17 7.51 -12.42
N TRP A 33 -3.37 6.57 -11.51
CA TRP A 33 -2.64 5.29 -11.52
C TRP A 33 -3.12 4.33 -12.60
N LEU A 34 -4.41 4.32 -12.91
CA LEU A 34 -4.96 3.49 -13.99
C LEU A 34 -4.48 3.92 -15.38
N ALA A 35 -4.15 5.21 -15.53
CA ALA A 35 -3.54 5.76 -16.73
C ALA A 35 -2.00 5.63 -16.74
N SER A 36 -1.39 5.27 -15.60
CA SER A 36 0.06 5.17 -15.47
C SER A 36 0.59 3.87 -16.11
N PRO A 37 1.69 3.94 -16.89
CA PRO A 37 2.36 2.73 -17.39
C PRO A 37 2.98 1.89 -16.26
N LEU A 38 3.07 2.44 -15.04
CA LEU A 38 3.61 1.79 -13.86
C LEU A 38 2.54 1.17 -12.96
N GLN A 39 1.29 1.06 -13.42
CA GLN A 39 0.19 0.51 -12.62
C GLN A 39 0.56 -0.86 -12.03
N PRO A 40 0.41 -1.07 -10.71
CA PRO A 40 0.58 -2.39 -10.12
C PRO A 40 -0.49 -3.34 -10.65
N ARG A 41 -0.12 -4.60 -10.85
CA ARG A 41 -1.08 -5.64 -11.24
C ARG A 41 -1.92 -6.03 -10.03
N LEU A 42 -3.01 -5.30 -9.82
CA LEU A 42 -3.99 -5.60 -8.78
C LEU A 42 -5.12 -6.47 -9.30
N SER A 43 -5.56 -7.41 -8.47
CA SER A 43 -6.79 -8.16 -8.70
C SER A 43 -7.97 -7.37 -8.12
N SER A 44 -8.93 -6.98 -8.97
CA SER A 44 -10.15 -6.29 -8.53
C SER A 44 -10.95 -7.13 -7.54
N ALA A 45 -11.02 -8.45 -7.72
CA ALA A 45 -11.70 -9.34 -6.79
C ALA A 45 -11.02 -9.37 -5.42
N VAL A 46 -9.68 -9.50 -5.37
CA VAL A 46 -8.92 -9.42 -4.10
C VAL A 46 -9.20 -8.09 -3.39
N CYS A 47 -9.16 -6.98 -4.14
CA CYS A 47 -9.44 -5.65 -3.63
C CYS A 47 -10.86 -5.57 -3.03
N ARG A 48 -11.89 -6.05 -3.74
CA ARG A 48 -13.28 -6.06 -3.26
C ARG A 48 -13.44 -6.92 -2.01
N SER A 49 -12.87 -8.13 -1.97
CA SER A 49 -12.97 -9.02 -0.81
C SER A 49 -12.39 -8.39 0.45
N LEU A 50 -11.23 -7.74 0.31
CA LEU A 50 -10.58 -7.06 1.44
C LEU A 50 -11.34 -5.81 1.89
N LEU A 51 -11.89 -5.03 0.94
CA LEU A 51 -12.77 -3.89 1.28
C LEU A 51 -14.05 -4.35 1.99
N LEU A 52 -14.65 -5.45 1.53
CA LEU A 52 -15.83 -6.04 2.15
C LEU A 52 -15.51 -6.55 3.56
N ALA A 53 -14.41 -7.29 3.74
CA ALA A 53 -13.97 -7.76 5.04
C ALA A 53 -13.64 -6.62 6.00
N MET A 54 -13.02 -5.55 5.51
CA MET A 54 -12.79 -4.32 6.29
C MET A 54 -14.10 -3.69 6.76
N HIS A 55 -15.10 -3.58 5.88
CA HIS A 55 -16.41 -3.03 6.20
C HIS A 55 -17.17 -3.89 7.22
N LEU A 56 -17.13 -5.21 7.05
CA LEU A 56 -17.81 -6.18 7.93
C LEU A 56 -17.02 -6.46 9.23
N ARG A 57 -15.76 -6.06 9.30
CA ARG A 57 -14.80 -6.43 10.36
C ARG A 57 -14.67 -7.94 10.52
N GLU A 58 -14.58 -8.64 9.40
CA GLU A 58 -14.42 -10.11 9.37
C GLU A 58 -12.95 -10.49 9.12
N GLU A 59 -12.53 -11.61 9.71
CA GLU A 59 -11.21 -12.19 9.46
C GLU A 59 -11.18 -12.82 8.07
N VAL A 60 -10.05 -12.64 7.39
CA VAL A 60 -9.77 -13.26 6.10
C VAL A 60 -8.50 -14.07 6.13
N GLU A 61 -8.44 -15.04 5.23
CA GLU A 61 -7.28 -15.84 4.91
C GLU A 61 -6.87 -15.61 3.46
N PHE A 62 -5.57 -15.46 3.21
CA PHE A 62 -5.03 -15.26 1.86
C PHE A 62 -3.60 -15.75 1.73
N SER A 63 -3.22 -16.19 0.54
CA SER A 63 -1.84 -16.56 0.21
C SER A 63 -1.06 -15.32 -0.22
N TYR A 64 0.14 -15.11 0.34
CA TYR A 64 0.98 -13.96 0.08
C TYR A 64 2.36 -14.39 -0.42
N ALA A 65 2.76 -13.87 -1.57
CA ALA A 65 4.08 -14.13 -2.13
C ALA A 65 5.15 -13.38 -1.35
N ALA A 66 6.25 -14.05 -0.97
CA ALA A 66 7.45 -13.43 -0.40
C ALA A 66 8.13 -12.51 -1.42
N LEU A 67 9.08 -11.68 -0.96
CA LEU A 67 9.87 -10.87 -1.87
C LEU A 67 10.72 -11.82 -2.73
N PRO A 68 10.76 -11.62 -4.06
CA PRO A 68 11.61 -12.44 -4.92
C PRO A 68 13.06 -12.34 -4.43
N GLN A 69 13.70 -13.48 -4.25
CA GLN A 69 15.14 -13.55 -4.03
C GLN A 69 15.78 -14.09 -5.31
N PRO A 70 16.93 -13.56 -5.75
CA PRO A 70 17.67 -14.11 -6.87
C PRO A 70 17.89 -15.62 -6.65
N ASP A 71 17.68 -16.41 -7.70
CA ASP A 71 17.95 -17.86 -7.72
C ASP A 71 17.08 -18.72 -6.80
N LEU A 72 16.03 -18.15 -6.21
CA LEU A 72 15.07 -18.89 -5.39
C LEU A 72 13.68 -18.90 -6.01
N ALA A 73 13.04 -20.07 -5.96
CA ALA A 73 11.65 -20.20 -6.34
C ALA A 73 10.77 -19.29 -5.46
N PRO A 74 9.71 -18.68 -6.02
CA PRO A 74 8.77 -17.90 -5.24
C PRO A 74 8.21 -18.72 -4.07
N THR A 75 8.26 -18.18 -2.86
CA THR A 75 7.65 -18.79 -1.69
C THR A 75 6.36 -18.07 -1.33
N PHE A 76 5.36 -18.84 -0.92
CA PHE A 76 4.04 -18.32 -0.56
C PHE A 76 3.74 -18.69 0.89
N LYS A 77 3.21 -17.73 1.64
CA LYS A 77 2.79 -17.93 3.02
C LYS A 77 1.30 -17.63 3.14
N LEU A 78 0.59 -18.50 3.85
CA LEU A 78 -0.79 -18.27 4.20
C LEU A 78 -0.84 -17.30 5.37
N HIS A 79 -1.56 -16.20 5.22
CA HIS A 79 -1.78 -15.21 6.26
C HIS A 79 -3.24 -15.18 6.64
N ARG A 80 -3.51 -14.90 7.92
CA ARG A 80 -4.83 -14.64 8.47
C ARG A 80 -4.82 -13.33 9.24
N GLY A 81 -5.90 -12.57 9.11
CA GLY A 81 -6.04 -11.32 9.83
C GLY A 81 -7.28 -10.53 9.42
N VAL A 82 -7.51 -9.42 10.11
CA VAL A 82 -8.65 -8.53 9.87
C VAL A 82 -8.19 -7.28 9.12
N PRO A 83 -8.72 -7.00 7.92
CA PRO A 83 -8.41 -5.77 7.20
C PRO A 83 -8.85 -4.53 8.00
N LEU A 84 -7.93 -3.58 8.20
CA LEU A 84 -8.18 -2.38 9.03
C LEU A 84 -8.47 -1.14 8.20
N ARG A 85 -7.56 -0.82 7.27
CA ARG A 85 -7.62 0.38 6.45
C ARG A 85 -6.74 0.21 5.21
N THR A 86 -7.13 0.91 4.15
CA THR A 86 -6.22 1.20 3.05
C THR A 86 -5.11 2.12 3.55
N LEU A 87 -3.92 1.99 2.98
CA LEU A 87 -2.78 2.82 3.35
C LEU A 87 -2.62 3.90 2.28
N PRO A 88 -2.80 5.18 2.63
CA PRO A 88 -2.57 6.28 1.69
C PRO A 88 -1.08 6.34 1.34
N GLY A 89 -0.80 6.78 0.11
CA GLY A 89 0.54 6.80 -0.45
C GLY A 89 0.82 5.67 -1.45
N SER A 90 2.09 5.55 -1.77
CA SER A 90 2.69 4.82 -2.89
C SER A 90 1.99 3.55 -3.36
N ASP A 91 1.65 3.52 -4.65
CA ASP A 91 1.08 2.39 -5.41
C ASP A 91 -0.25 1.85 -4.89
N SER A 92 -0.88 2.48 -3.88
CA SER A 92 -2.29 2.37 -3.42
C SER A 92 -2.94 0.98 -3.28
N GLY A 93 -2.23 -0.08 -3.61
CA GLY A 93 -2.55 -1.47 -3.37
C GLY A 93 -1.85 -1.88 -2.09
N TYR A 94 -1.90 -1.06 -1.05
CA TYR A 94 -1.42 -1.42 0.27
C TYR A 94 -2.54 -1.39 1.28
N MET A 95 -2.53 -2.36 2.19
CA MET A 95 -3.54 -2.49 3.23
C MET A 95 -2.90 -2.92 4.54
N ALA A 96 -3.42 -2.35 5.63
CA ALA A 96 -3.11 -2.78 6.97
C ALA A 96 -4.01 -3.95 7.39
N ILE A 97 -3.39 -5.03 7.83
CA ILE A 97 -4.04 -6.24 8.34
C ILE A 97 -3.70 -6.36 9.82
N TRP A 98 -4.73 -6.40 10.66
CA TRP A 98 -4.60 -6.73 12.08
C TRP A 98 -4.40 -8.22 12.23
N MET A 99 -3.36 -8.60 12.94
CA MET A 99 -3.04 -9.99 13.24
C MET A 99 -3.58 -10.35 14.63
N GLU A 100 -3.93 -11.62 14.83
CA GLU A 100 -4.49 -12.14 16.08
C GLU A 100 -3.68 -11.76 17.33
N TYR A 101 -2.34 -11.77 17.21
CA TYR A 101 -1.38 -11.46 18.27
C TYR A 101 -1.14 -9.96 18.49
N GLY A 102 -2.00 -9.07 17.96
CA GLY A 102 -1.97 -7.63 18.21
C GLY A 102 -1.04 -6.80 17.32
N ALA A 103 -0.31 -7.44 16.41
CA ALA A 103 0.48 -6.72 15.42
C ALA A 103 -0.37 -6.22 14.24
N VAL A 104 0.15 -5.20 13.55
CA VAL A 104 -0.39 -4.74 12.27
C VAL A 104 0.62 -5.07 11.18
N MET A 105 0.21 -5.91 10.23
CA MET A 105 0.98 -6.25 9.05
C MET A 105 0.56 -5.36 7.88
N HIS A 106 1.53 -4.81 7.15
CA HIS A 106 1.28 -4.03 5.94
C HIS A 106 1.55 -4.89 4.71
N ILE A 107 0.52 -5.12 3.89
CA ILE A 107 0.60 -6.00 2.72
C ILE A 107 0.49 -5.21 1.42
N ASN A 108 1.22 -5.65 0.39
CA ASN A 108 1.05 -5.20 -0.99
C ASN A 108 0.04 -6.13 -1.69
N LEU A 109 -1.12 -5.61 -2.07
CA LEU A 109 -2.20 -6.31 -2.74
C LEU A 109 -1.78 -6.97 -4.06
N ALA A 110 -0.76 -6.46 -4.76
CA ALA A 110 -0.22 -7.10 -5.96
C ALA A 110 0.50 -8.44 -5.67
N ARG A 111 0.86 -8.69 -4.40
CA ARG A 111 1.53 -9.92 -3.95
C ARG A 111 0.57 -10.95 -3.35
N VAL A 112 -0.70 -10.60 -3.19
CA VAL A 112 -1.75 -11.56 -2.80
C VAL A 112 -2.01 -12.49 -3.99
N GLN A 113 -1.91 -13.80 -3.74
CA GLN A 113 -2.05 -14.83 -4.76
C GLN A 113 -3.43 -15.46 -4.72
N GLY A 114 -4.06 -15.57 -5.89
CA GLY A 114 -5.35 -16.24 -6.05
C GLY A 114 -6.49 -15.46 -5.43
N SER A 115 -7.06 -15.97 -4.33
CA SER A 115 -8.28 -15.48 -3.71
C SER A 115 -8.10 -15.11 -2.24
N VAL A 116 -9.06 -14.36 -1.72
CA VAL A 116 -9.19 -14.01 -0.30
C VAL A 116 -10.45 -14.72 0.20
N ALA A 117 -10.30 -15.55 1.22
CA ALA A 117 -11.40 -16.30 1.81
C ALA A 117 -11.79 -15.71 3.17
N PHE A 118 -13.09 -15.60 3.43
CA PHE A 118 -13.58 -15.24 4.76
C PHE A 118 -13.46 -16.47 5.68
N THR A 119 -13.01 -16.25 6.91
CA THR A 119 -12.97 -17.32 7.91
C THR A 119 -14.26 -17.33 8.73
N ASP A 120 -14.53 -18.46 9.40
CA ASP A 120 -15.64 -18.55 10.36
C ASP A 120 -15.22 -18.06 11.77
N GLY A 121 -14.04 -17.43 11.88
CA GLY A 121 -13.44 -17.00 13.14
C GLY A 121 -14.07 -15.71 13.66
N THR A 122 -14.40 -15.66 14.95
CA THR A 122 -14.86 -14.44 15.59
C THR A 122 -13.67 -13.57 15.99
N ILE A 123 -13.66 -12.28 15.66
CA ILE A 123 -12.51 -11.40 15.97
C ILE A 123 -12.38 -11.00 17.46
N GLY A 124 -13.29 -11.46 18.33
CA GLY A 124 -13.32 -11.08 19.75
C GLY A 124 -12.12 -11.55 20.59
N HIS A 125 -11.32 -12.49 20.08
CA HIS A 125 -10.11 -12.98 20.73
C HIS A 125 -8.84 -12.20 20.31
N TYR A 126 -8.94 -11.32 19.31
CA TYR A 126 -7.80 -10.56 18.83
C TYR A 126 -7.34 -9.57 19.89
N GLN A 127 -6.02 -9.53 20.12
CA GLN A 127 -5.41 -8.55 21.02
C GLN A 127 -5.48 -7.15 20.39
N SER A 128 -5.80 -6.12 21.18
CA SER A 128 -5.89 -4.74 20.68
C SER A 128 -4.64 -4.36 19.87
N PRO A 129 -4.81 -3.76 18.69
CA PRO A 129 -3.68 -3.44 17.83
C PRO A 129 -2.78 -2.44 18.55
N CYS A 130 -1.47 -2.68 18.49
CA CYS A 130 -0.50 -1.70 18.97
C CYS A 130 -0.64 -0.40 18.15
N THR A 131 -0.62 0.75 18.83
CA THR A 131 -0.77 2.04 18.15
C THR A 131 0.56 2.43 17.52
N ASP A 132 0.61 2.46 16.19
CA ASP A 132 1.79 2.93 15.45
C ASP A 132 1.82 4.48 15.46
N PRO A 133 2.86 5.12 16.01
CA PRO A 133 2.95 6.58 16.02
C PRO A 133 2.92 7.16 14.61
N THR A 134 2.38 8.36 14.46
CA THR A 134 2.30 9.04 13.17
C THR A 134 3.54 9.90 12.95
N VAL A 135 4.03 9.96 11.71
CA VAL A 135 5.09 10.87 11.28
C VAL A 135 4.66 11.70 10.09
N VAL A 136 5.38 12.81 9.87
CA VAL A 136 5.20 13.69 8.71
C VAL A 136 6.40 13.51 7.78
N LEU A 137 6.13 13.16 6.53
CA LEU A 137 7.12 13.12 5.47
C LEU A 137 6.91 14.34 4.55
N THR A 138 7.99 15.09 4.33
CA THR A 138 7.96 16.30 3.50
C THR A 138 8.82 16.09 2.25
N VAL A 139 8.25 16.38 1.08
CA VAL A 139 8.91 16.27 -0.23
C VAL A 139 8.94 17.64 -0.88
N ASN A 140 10.13 18.06 -1.33
CA ASN A 140 10.28 19.27 -2.13
C ASN A 140 10.36 18.88 -3.61
N CYS A 141 9.44 19.40 -4.41
CA CYS A 141 9.40 19.22 -5.85
C CYS A 141 10.18 20.32 -6.58
N PRO A 142 10.75 20.05 -7.76
CA PRO A 142 11.53 21.03 -8.53
C PRO A 142 10.66 22.12 -9.16
N ASP A 143 9.40 21.81 -9.46
CA ASP A 143 8.46 22.73 -10.11
C ASP A 143 7.00 22.41 -9.74
N LEU A 144 6.12 23.37 -10.00
CA LEU A 144 4.69 23.24 -9.68
C LEU A 144 4.00 22.11 -10.47
N PRO A 145 4.29 21.87 -11.76
CA PRO A 145 3.78 20.71 -12.48
C PRO A 145 4.14 19.37 -11.82
N ALA A 146 5.37 19.21 -11.35
CA ALA A 146 5.83 18.01 -10.66
C ALA A 146 5.11 17.82 -9.32
N ALA A 147 4.97 18.89 -8.54
CA ALA A 147 4.21 18.86 -7.29
C ALA A 147 2.75 18.47 -7.53
N ALA A 148 2.12 18.99 -8.58
CA ALA A 148 0.76 18.62 -8.97
C ALA A 148 0.66 17.14 -9.37
N ARG A 149 1.53 16.67 -10.27
CA ARG A 149 1.54 15.25 -10.68
C ARG A 149 1.72 14.31 -9.50
N CYS A 150 2.61 14.63 -8.57
CA CYS A 150 2.84 13.81 -7.39
C CYS A 150 1.62 13.82 -6.44
N ALA A 151 1.02 14.99 -6.19
CA ALA A 151 -0.17 15.09 -5.36
C ALA A 151 -1.38 14.34 -5.95
N ASP A 152 -1.56 14.39 -7.27
CA ASP A 152 -2.62 13.65 -7.97
C ASP A 152 -2.39 12.13 -7.92
N GLN A 153 -1.12 11.70 -7.85
CA GLN A 153 -0.74 10.29 -7.88
C GLN A 153 -0.71 9.65 -6.49
N PHE A 154 -0.34 10.39 -5.44
CA PHE A 154 -0.22 9.84 -4.09
C PHE A 154 -1.34 10.37 -3.21
N ASP A 155 -2.34 9.53 -2.98
CA ASP A 155 -3.45 9.85 -2.09
C ASP A 155 -2.93 10.18 -0.67
N GLY A 156 -3.51 11.21 -0.04
CA GLY A 156 -3.06 11.74 1.25
C GLY A 156 -1.92 12.78 1.18
N ALA A 157 -1.45 13.17 -0.01
CA ALA A 157 -0.53 14.30 -0.18
C ALA A 157 -1.23 15.65 0.07
N VAL A 158 -0.72 16.44 1.01
CA VAL A 158 -1.12 17.85 1.19
C VAL A 158 -0.10 18.75 0.49
N ARG A 159 -0.54 19.46 -0.54
CA ARG A 159 0.34 20.34 -1.34
C ARG A 159 0.35 21.77 -0.82
N ASN A 160 1.55 22.34 -0.69
CA ASN A 160 1.79 23.75 -0.40
C ASN A 160 2.88 24.29 -1.34
N GLY A 161 2.46 24.82 -2.50
CA GLY A 161 3.39 25.25 -3.54
C GLY A 161 4.21 24.09 -4.09
N LEU A 162 5.53 24.14 -3.87
CA LEU A 162 6.49 23.09 -4.26
C LEU A 162 6.65 21.99 -3.21
N GLU A 163 6.07 22.18 -2.02
CA GLU A 163 6.17 21.23 -0.91
C GLU A 163 4.96 20.29 -0.88
N LEU A 164 5.21 19.00 -0.66
CA LEU A 164 4.18 17.99 -0.39
C LEU A 164 4.40 17.41 1.00
N ARG A 165 3.31 17.28 1.77
CA ARG A 165 3.32 16.69 3.11
C ARG A 165 2.45 15.45 3.15
N PHE A 166 2.99 14.39 3.73
CA PHE A 166 2.29 13.12 3.96
C PHE A 166 2.27 12.83 5.46
N THR A 167 1.09 12.57 6.00
CA THR A 167 0.91 12.17 7.41
C THR A 167 0.57 10.69 7.46
N LEU A 168 1.47 9.86 8.00
CA LEU A 168 1.38 8.41 7.88
C LEU A 168 1.97 7.68 9.11
N PRO A 169 1.58 6.42 9.38
CA PRO A 169 2.18 5.61 10.43
C PRO A 169 3.70 5.43 10.26
N HIS A 170 4.47 5.49 11.35
CA HIS A 170 5.94 5.44 11.34
C HIS A 170 6.48 4.21 10.60
N SER A 171 5.85 3.05 10.79
CA SER A 171 6.27 1.82 10.10
C SER A 171 6.13 1.87 8.57
N LEU A 172 5.40 2.85 8.02
CA LEU A 172 5.23 3.09 6.59
C LEU A 172 6.14 4.19 6.03
N ALA A 173 6.85 4.92 6.88
CA ALA A 173 7.62 6.08 6.45
C ALA A 173 8.74 5.71 5.49
N VAL A 174 9.45 4.61 5.78
CA VAL A 174 10.53 4.14 4.91
C VAL A 174 10.00 3.71 3.56
N MET A 175 8.97 2.85 3.56
CA MET A 175 8.37 2.34 2.34
C MET A 175 7.80 3.46 1.45
N THR A 176 7.09 4.41 2.06
CA THR A 176 6.51 5.55 1.33
C THR A 176 7.61 6.41 0.70
N ALA A 177 8.70 6.66 1.42
CA ALA A 177 9.84 7.41 0.92
C ALA A 177 10.52 6.72 -0.28
N ASP A 178 10.83 5.43 -0.16
CA ASP A 178 11.51 4.66 -1.21
C ASP A 178 10.67 4.58 -2.50
N LEU A 179 9.34 4.56 -2.35
CA LEU A 179 8.42 4.55 -3.46
C LEU A 179 8.25 5.94 -4.09
N LEU A 180 8.17 7.01 -3.31
CA LEU A 180 8.22 8.39 -3.81
C LEU A 180 9.50 8.63 -4.62
N GLU A 181 10.64 8.15 -4.12
CA GLU A 181 11.91 8.22 -4.83
C GLU A 181 11.89 7.40 -6.12
N SER A 182 11.38 6.17 -6.07
CA SER A 182 11.26 5.31 -7.25
C SER A 182 10.34 5.91 -8.31
N TRP A 183 9.20 6.48 -7.91
CA TRP A 183 8.29 7.18 -8.79
C TRP A 183 8.97 8.40 -9.42
N TRP A 184 9.69 9.18 -8.61
CA TRP A 184 10.44 10.34 -9.07
C TRP A 184 11.45 9.97 -10.15
N ARG A 185 12.29 8.95 -9.89
CA ARG A 185 13.28 8.46 -10.86
C ARG A 185 12.66 8.05 -12.19
N ARG A 186 11.47 7.44 -12.17
CA ARG A 186 10.80 6.95 -13.39
C ARG A 186 10.03 8.02 -14.15
N THR A 187 9.53 9.05 -13.48
CA THR A 187 8.67 10.08 -14.09
C THR A 187 9.40 11.38 -14.44
N SER A 188 10.62 11.58 -13.94
CA SER A 188 11.39 12.81 -14.16
C SER A 188 12.27 12.80 -15.42
N GLY A 189 12.45 11.65 -16.07
CA GLY A 189 13.21 11.53 -17.33
C GLY A 189 14.71 11.89 -17.26
N SER A 190 15.27 12.19 -16.09
CA SER A 190 16.69 12.55 -15.91
C SER A 190 17.20 12.15 -14.52
N PRO A 191 18.48 11.78 -14.35
CA PRO A 191 19.04 11.51 -13.04
C PRO A 191 19.32 12.84 -12.36
N ARG A 192 18.77 13.07 -11.15
CA ARG A 192 19.49 13.65 -9.99
C ARG A 192 18.55 14.07 -8.85
N GLN A 193 19.03 13.77 -7.65
CA GLN A 193 18.72 14.29 -6.31
C GLN A 193 17.28 14.19 -5.79
N ALA A 194 17.12 13.35 -4.76
CA ALA A 194 16.03 13.42 -3.80
C ALA A 194 16.63 13.80 -2.43
N ASP A 195 16.26 14.96 -1.90
CA ASP A 195 16.62 15.36 -0.53
C ASP A 195 15.57 14.79 0.43
N ARG A 196 16.01 13.99 1.40
CA ARG A 196 15.12 13.35 2.39
C ARG A 196 15.31 14.00 3.76
N ARG A 197 14.23 14.55 4.31
CA ARG A 197 14.14 15.01 5.69
C ARG A 197 13.14 14.14 6.44
N LEU A 198 13.59 13.50 7.51
CA LEU A 198 12.76 12.75 8.44
C LEU A 198 12.77 13.49 9.78
N ASP A 199 11.62 14.00 10.19
CA ASP A 199 11.42 14.51 11.53
C ASP A 199 11.02 13.35 12.45
N LEU A 200 11.89 13.04 13.42
CA LEU A 200 11.63 11.98 14.39
C LEU A 200 10.83 12.50 15.58
N PRO A 201 10.12 11.62 16.31
CA PRO A 201 9.33 11.99 17.50
C PRO A 201 10.13 12.69 18.62
N SER A 202 11.46 12.59 18.59
CA SER A 202 12.39 13.24 19.52
C SER A 202 12.74 14.69 19.16
N GLY A 203 12.20 15.23 18.06
CA GLY A 203 12.60 16.54 17.52
C GLY A 203 13.95 16.53 16.81
N GLN A 204 14.57 15.36 16.62
CA GLN A 204 15.74 15.20 15.77
C GLN A 204 15.35 15.24 14.30
N GLN A 205 16.11 16.03 13.53
CA GLN A 205 16.02 16.08 12.09
C GLN A 205 17.14 15.24 11.50
N ILE A 206 16.78 14.20 10.75
CA ILE A 206 17.76 13.44 9.97
C ILE A 206 17.66 13.91 8.52
N GLN A 207 18.72 14.56 8.05
CA GLN A 207 18.92 14.90 6.66
C GLN A 207 19.70 13.77 5.99
N LEU A 208 19.03 12.96 5.17
CA LEU A 208 19.67 11.94 4.35
C LEU A 208 20.00 12.58 3.00
N ARG A 209 21.28 12.89 2.79
CA ARG A 209 21.84 13.27 1.49
C ARG A 209 22.38 12.02 0.81
N ILE A 210 21.80 11.63 -0.32
CA ILE A 210 22.39 10.61 -1.19
C ILE A 210 23.20 11.36 -2.25
N GLN A 211 24.50 11.49 -2.02
CA GLN A 211 25.47 11.81 -3.06
C GLN A 211 25.93 10.48 -3.67
N ASN A 212 25.83 10.33 -5.00
CA ASN A 212 26.64 9.33 -5.68
C ASN A 212 28.00 9.97 -5.99
N GLU A 213 29.06 9.31 -5.56
CA GLU A 213 30.42 9.54 -6.04
C GLU A 213 30.43 9.37 -7.56
N GLY A 214 30.72 10.46 -8.27
CA GLY A 214 30.72 10.47 -9.72
C GLY A 214 30.61 11.87 -10.31
N ASP A 215 31.32 12.82 -9.72
CA ASP A 215 31.79 14.05 -10.37
C ASP A 215 33.10 14.41 -9.65
N ALA A 216 34.19 13.80 -10.11
CA ALA A 216 35.58 14.23 -9.89
C ALA A 216 36.20 14.50 -11.26
#